data_AF-A0A496AK32-F1
#
_entry.id   AF-A0A496AK32-F1
#
_cell.length_a   1.000
_cell.length_b   1.000
_cell.length_c   1.000
_cell.angle_alpha   90.00
_cell.angle_beta   90.00
_cell.angle_gamma   90.00
#
_symmetry.space_group_name_H-M   'P 1'
#
loop_
_entity.id
_entity.type
_entity.pdbx_description
1 polymer ?
#
loop_
_entity_poly.entity_id
_entity_poly.type
_entity_poly.pdbx_seq_one_letter_code
_entity_poly.pdbx_strand_id
1 'polypeptide(L)' 'MTSFEEKLERLNHIVEQLEAGDALTLDASLTLFEEGITLVRGCQQLLETAELRVQNVLEQDTPEPGENDPSRL' A
#
# COMPACT_ATOMS: atom_id res chain seq x y z
N MET A 1 9.77 7.89 9.05
CA MET A 1 8.74 6.93 8.62
C MET A 1 7.72 7.77 7.87
N THR A 2 7.75 7.80 6.54
CA THR A 2 6.75 8.56 5.76
C THR A 2 5.48 7.73 5.65
N SER A 3 4.33 8.32 5.93
CA SER A 3 3.03 7.67 5.93
C SER A 3 2.57 7.31 4.50
N PHE A 4 1.55 6.46 4.40
CA PHE A 4 0.91 6.16 3.12
C PHE A 4 0.36 7.42 2.45
N GLU A 5 -0.28 8.29 3.24
CA GLU A 5 -0.89 9.54 2.77
C GLU A 5 0.16 10.49 2.18
N GLU A 6 1.30 10.66 2.86
CA GLU A 6 2.41 11.50 2.37
C GLU A 6 2.98 10.98 1.05
N LYS A 7 3.12 9.66 0.91
CA LYS A 7 3.61 9.04 -0.35
C LYS A 7 2.61 9.21 -1.48
N LEU A 8 1.32 9.06 -1.20
CA LEU A 8 0.25 9.22 -2.18
C LEU A 8 0.12 10.67 -2.63
N GLU A 9 0.20 11.63 -1.71
CA GLU A 9 0.20 13.06 -2.02
C GLU A 9 1.37 13.43 -2.94
N ARG A 10 2.59 12.96 -2.63
CA ARG A 10 3.75 13.20 -3.49
C ARG A 10 3.57 12.57 -4.88
N LEU A 11 3.02 11.36 -4.96
CA LEU A 11 2.78 10.68 -6.23
C LEU A 11 1.79 11.47 -7.10
N ASN A 12 0.71 11.98 -6.52
CA ASN A 12 -0.26 12.82 -7.24
C ASN A 12 0.42 14.09 -7.80
N HIS A 13 1.25 14.74 -6.99
CA HIS A 13 1.96 15.94 -7.45
C HIS A 13 2.98 15.65 -8.55
N ILE A 14 3.60 14.46 -8.56
CA ILE A 14 4.46 14.01 -9.66
C ILE A 14 3.64 13.83 -10.94
N VAL A 15 2.47 13.20 -10.85
CA VAL A 15 1.57 13.01 -12.00
C VAL A 15 1.14 14.37 -12.57
N GLU A 16 0.70 15.31 -11.73
CA GLU A 16 0.33 16.66 -12.15
C GLU A 16 1.47 17.37 -12.90
N GLN A 17 2.71 17.26 -12.40
CA GLN A 17 3.86 17.85 -13.07
C GLN A 17 4.13 17.20 -14.43
N LEU A 18 4.10 15.86 -14.50
CA LEU A 18 4.33 15.12 -15.75
C LEU A 18 3.25 15.41 -16.79
N GLU A 19 1.99 15.56 -16.38
CA GLU A 19 0.86 15.90 -17.26
C GLU A 19 0.91 17.35 -17.76
N ALA A 20 1.49 18.27 -16.98
CA ALA A 20 1.63 19.67 -17.38
C ALA A 20 2.55 19.86 -18.59
N GLY A 21 3.56 18.99 -18.79
CA GLY A 21 4.29 18.75 -20.05
C GLY A 21 5.16 19.89 -20.64
N ASP A 22 4.68 21.13 -20.67
CA ASP A 22 5.20 22.20 -21.53
C ASP A 22 6.54 22.81 -21.07
N ALA A 23 6.96 22.55 -19.83
CA ALA A 23 8.17 23.14 -19.22
C ALA A 23 9.18 22.11 -18.67
N LEU A 24 8.94 20.81 -18.86
CA LEU A 24 9.80 19.76 -18.34
C LEU A 24 10.88 19.38 -19.34
N THR A 25 12.12 19.34 -18.86
CA THR A 25 13.21 18.71 -19.61
C THR A 25 13.05 17.20 -19.56
N LEU A 26 13.68 16.50 -20.52
CA LEU A 26 13.70 15.03 -20.53
C LEU A 26 14.30 14.46 -19.23
N ASP A 27 15.40 15.05 -18.76
CA ASP A 27 16.09 14.62 -17.54
C ASP A 27 15.22 14.79 -16.28
N ALA A 28 14.52 15.92 -16.18
CA ALA A 28 13.56 16.16 -15.10
C ALA A 28 12.37 15.18 -15.17
N SER A 29 11.89 14.88 -16.38
CA SER A 29 10.80 13.90 -16.58
C SER A 29 11.22 12.49 -16.14
N LEU A 30 12.46 12.08 -16.46
CA LEU A 30 13.01 10.80 -16.03
C LEU A 30 13.17 10.74 -14.51
N THR A 31 13.67 11.80 -13.89
CA THR A 31 13.83 11.89 -12.42
C THR A 31 12.47 11.75 -11.72
N LEU A 32 11.45 12.48 -12.18
CA LEU A 32 10.09 12.41 -11.64
C LEU A 32 9.49 11.01 -11.81
N PHE A 33 9.72 10.37 -12.95
CA PHE A 33 9.25 9.02 -13.21
C PHE A 33 9.88 7.99 -12.25
N GLU A 34 11.20 8.03 -12.06
CA GLU A 34 11.92 7.14 -11.13
C GLU A 34 11.45 7.32 -9.69
N GLU A 35 11.21 8.56 -9.28
CA GLU A 35 10.62 8.87 -7.98
C GLU A 35 9.20 8.28 -7.85
N GLY A 36 8.36 8.48 -8.87
CA GLY A 36 7.00 7.92 -8.93
C GLY A 36 6.98 6.40 -8.76
N ILE A 37 7.86 5.68 -9.46
CA ILE A 37 8.00 4.22 -9.33
C ILE A 37 8.37 3.83 -7.90
N THR A 38 9.30 4.57 -7.28
CA THR A 38 9.72 4.31 -5.90
C THR A 38 8.57 4.52 -4.91
N LEU A 39 7.77 5.57 -5.09
CA LEU A 39 6.60 5.85 -4.26
C LEU A 39 5.53 4.76 -4.39
N VAL A 40 5.19 4.35 -5.62
CA VAL A 40 4.21 3.27 -5.87
C VAL A 40 4.62 1.98 -5.17
N ARG A 41 5.89 1.58 -5.29
CA ARG A 41 6.41 0.39 -4.58
C ARG A 41 6.29 0.52 -3.07
N GLY A 42 6.61 1.69 -2.52
CA GLY A 42 6.45 1.96 -1.09
C GLY A 42 4.99 1.88 -0.63
N CYS A 43 4.04 2.41 -1.41
CA CYS A 43 2.62 2.32 -1.12
C CYS A 43 2.14 0.86 -1.13
N GLN A 44 2.56 0.06 -2.12
CA GLN A 44 2.21 -1.36 -2.20
C GLN A 44 2.67 -2.14 -0.97
N GLN A 45 3.91 -1.91 -0.50
CA GLN A 45 4.44 -2.57 0.71
C GLN A 45 3.66 -2.19 1.97
N LEU A 46 3.25 -0.93 2.09
CA LEU A 46 2.42 -0.47 3.21
C LEU A 46 1.04 -1.13 3.19
N LEU A 47 0.42 -1.24 2.01
CA LEU A 47 -0.87 -1.91 1.85
C LEU A 47 -0.77 -3.41 2.15
N GLU A 48 0.26 -4.10 1.67
CA GLU A 48 0.51 -5.51 1.97
C GLU A 48 0.66 -5.74 3.48
N THR A 49 1.42 -4.87 4.16
CA THR A 49 1.56 -4.94 5.62
C THR A 49 0.23 -4.73 6.34
N ALA A 50 -0.59 -3.78 5.86
CA ALA A 50 -1.92 -3.53 6.42
C ALA A 50 -2.87 -4.71 6.19
N GLU A 51 -2.84 -5.31 5.00
CA GLU A 51 -3.65 -6.47 4.64
C GLU A 51 -3.31 -7.67 5.53
N LEU A 52 -2.01 -7.99 5.69
CA LEU A 52 -1.55 -9.04 6.60
C LEU A 52 -2.04 -8.82 8.03
N ARG A 53 -2.00 -7.56 8.51
CA ARG A 53 -2.51 -7.23 9.85
C ARG A 53 -4.02 -7.50 9.96
N VAL A 54 -4.80 -7.17 8.94
CA VAL A 54 -6.25 -7.44 8.91
C VAL A 54 -6.52 -8.95 8.91
N GLN A 55 -5.80 -9.71 8.07
CA GLN A 55 -5.93 -11.17 8.00
C GLN A 55 -5.67 -11.82 9.36
N ASN A 56 -4.57 -11.46 10.03
CA ASN A 56 -4.24 -12.00 11.36
C ASN A 56 -5.35 -11.74 12.40
N VAL A 57 -5.99 -10.57 12.35
CA VAL A 57 -7.10 -10.25 13.28
C VAL A 57 -8.32 -11.12 12.98
N LEU A 58 -8.66 -11.33 11.71
CA LEU A 58 -9.80 -12.17 11.30
C LEU A 58 -9.58 -13.65 11.64
N GLU A 59 -8.35 -14.15 11.50
CA GLU A 59 -8.00 -15.52 11.88
C GLU A 59 -8.11 -15.74 13.40
N GLN A 60 -7.76 -14.74 14.21
CA GLN A 60 -7.92 -14.81 15.68
C GLN A 60 -9.37 -14.70 16.15
N ASP A 61 -10.25 -14.08 15.38
CA ASP A 61 -11.69 -13.98 15.66
C ASP A 61 -12.49 -15.19 15.16
N THR A 62 -11.84 -16.19 14.54
CA THR A 62 -12.50 -17.43 14.15
C THR A 62 -12.51 -18.39 15.35
N PRO A 63 -13.64 -18.60 16.05
CA PRO A 63 -13.70 -19.61 17.10
C PRO A 63 -13.41 -20.98 16.48
N GLU A 64 -12.49 -21.73 17.09
CA GLU A 64 -12.25 -23.11 16.73
C GLU A 64 -13.59 -23.87 16.71
N PRO A 65 -13.90 -24.66 15.66
CA PRO A 65 -15.12 -25.46 15.64
C PRO A 65 -15.08 -26.39 16.85
N GLY A 66 -16.07 -26.21 17.73
CA GLY A 66 -15.99 -26.60 19.13
C GLY A 66 -15.66 -28.07 19.38
N GLU A 67 -14.80 -28.28 20.39
CA GLU A 67 -14.89 -29.41 21.32
C GLU A 67 -16.26 -29.43 21.99
N ASN A 68 -17.28 -29.92 21.27
CA ASN A 68 -18.51 -30.43 21.86
C ASN A 68 -18.89 -31.65 21.04
N ASP A 69 -18.19 -32.76 21.29
CA ASP A 69 -18.62 -34.09 20.87
C ASP A 69 -19.56 -34.66 21.95
N PRO A 70 -20.89 -34.65 21.74
CA PRO A 70 -21.86 -35.18 22.70
C PRO A 70 -21.84 -36.72 22.79
N SER A 71 -20.93 -37.42 22.11
CA SER A 71 -20.87 -38.89 22.08
C SER A 71 -20.06 -39.50 23.23
N ARG A 72 -19.62 -38.69 24.21
CA ARG A 72 -18.74 -39.12 25.32
C ARG A 72 -19.43 -39.19 26.71
N LEU A 73 -20.76 -39.22 26.77
CA LEU A 73 -21.55 -39.49 27.98
C LEU A 73 -22.27 -40.84 27.90
#